data_AF-A0A8X6UX40-F1
#
_entry.id   AF-A0A8X6UX40-F1
#
_cell.length_a   1.000
_cell.length_b   1.000
_cell.length_c   1.000
_cell.angle_alpha   90.00
_cell.angle_beta   90.00
_cell.angle_gamma   90.00
#
_symmetry.space_group_name_H-M   'P 1'
#
loop_
_entity.id
_entity.type
_entity.pdbx_description
1 polymer ?
#
loop_
_entity_poly.entity_id
_entity_poly.type
_entity_poly.pdbx_seq_one_letter_code
_entity_poly.pdbx_strand_id
1 'polypeptide(L)' 'MEYHSELVKALGNALPYRTVARDEAHFWLNGYVNKQNCRIWSEANPQVYVETPLHPEKLTVWCALWAGGILLQKR' A
#
# COMPACT_ATOMS: atom_id res chain seq x y z
N MET A 1 1.49 -25.81 4.92
CA MET A 1 2.00 -24.42 4.86
C MET A 1 2.84 -24.03 6.08
N GLU A 2 3.05 -24.91 7.06
CA GLU A 2 3.72 -24.56 8.32
C GLU A 2 5.24 -24.83 8.29
N TYR A 3 5.66 -25.93 7.66
CA TYR A 3 7.08 -26.34 7.51
C TYR A 3 7.93 -25.35 6.68
N HIS A 4 7.29 -24.61 5.77
CA HIS A 4 7.98 -23.63 4.93
C HIS A 4 8.28 -22.30 5.65
N SER A 5 7.79 -22.13 6.89
CA SER A 5 7.91 -20.88 7.66
C SER A 5 9.18 -20.80 8.51
N GLU A 6 9.67 -21.94 9.04
CA GLU A 6 10.84 -21.94 9.93
C GLU A 6 12.16 -21.83 9.18
N LEU A 7 12.29 -22.51 8.03
CA LEU A 7 13.48 -22.42 7.17
C LEU A 7 13.64 -21.04 6.52
N VAL A 8 12.54 -20.35 6.23
CA VAL A 8 12.56 -18.97 5.69
C VAL A 8 12.99 -17.97 6.76
N LYS A 9 12.61 -18.19 8.03
CA LYS A 9 13.06 -17.36 9.17
C LYS A 9 14.56 -17.55 9.47
N ALA A 10 15.06 -18.79 9.38
CA ALA A 10 16.46 -19.10 9.70
C ALA A 10 17.48 -18.62 8.65
N LEU A 11 17.08 -18.49 7.38
CA LEU A 11 17.96 -18.10 6.26
C LEU A 11 17.80 -16.63 5.83
N GLY A 12 16.81 -15.91 6.35
CA GLY A 12 16.46 -14.55 5.93
C GLY A 12 17.46 -13.46 6.33
N ASN A 13 18.40 -13.75 7.22
CA ASN A 13 19.31 -12.76 7.81
C ASN A 13 20.71 -12.71 7.14
N ALA A 14 21.00 -13.59 6.19
CA ALA A 14 22.37 -13.75 5.70
C ALA A 14 22.64 -13.06 4.36
N LEU A 15 21.64 -12.79 3.51
CA LEU A 15 21.85 -12.25 2.16
C LEU A 15 20.70 -11.35 1.70
N PRO A 16 20.96 -10.10 1.22
CA PRO A 16 19.93 -9.10 0.90
C PRO A 16 19.03 -9.50 -0.28
N TYR A 17 19.44 -10.47 -1.09
CA TYR A 17 18.68 -10.93 -2.25
C TYR A 17 17.59 -11.97 -1.92
N ARG A 18 17.43 -12.36 -0.64
CA ARG A 18 16.42 -13.35 -0.20
C ARG A 18 15.31 -12.77 0.69
N THR A 19 15.33 -11.48 0.99
CA THR A 19 14.30 -10.85 1.83
C THR A 19 13.04 -10.55 1.03
N VAL A 20 11.88 -10.92 1.58
CA VAL A 20 10.56 -10.56 1.05
C VAL A 20 9.91 -9.57 2.01
N ALA A 21 9.67 -8.34 1.58
CA ALA A 21 8.88 -7.38 2.33
C ALA A 21 7.39 -7.65 2.07
N ARG A 22 6.56 -7.67 3.11
CA ARG A 22 5.10 -7.89 2.99
C ARG A 22 4.36 -6.85 3.81
N ASP A 23 3.28 -6.31 3.25
CA ASP A 23 2.43 -5.34 3.93
C ASP A 23 1.00 -5.37 3.36
N GLU A 24 0.10 -4.63 3.99
CA GLU A 24 -1.24 -4.34 3.47
C GLU A 24 -1.20 -3.04 2.65
N ALA A 25 -1.83 -3.05 1.47
CA ALA A 25 -1.95 -1.88 0.62
C ALA A 25 -3.43 -1.60 0.29
N HIS A 26 -3.77 -0.31 0.18
CA HIS A 26 -5.10 0.16 -0.17
C HIS A 26 -5.07 0.95 -1.48
N PHE A 27 -5.92 0.56 -2.43
CA PHE A 27 -6.13 1.27 -3.69
C PHE A 27 -7.55 1.81 -3.74
N TRP A 28 -7.70 3.10 -3.98
CA TRP A 28 -9.01 3.74 -4.11
C TRP A 28 -9.49 3.63 -5.57
N LEU A 29 -10.73 3.17 -5.78
CA LEU A 29 -11.25 2.87 -7.13
C LEU A 29 -11.88 4.09 -7.82
N ASN A 30 -12.10 5.17 -7.08
CA ASN A 30 -12.86 6.34 -7.50
C ASN A 30 -12.03 7.64 -7.53
N GLY A 31 -10.70 7.53 -7.57
CA GLY A 31 -9.81 8.70 -7.55
C GLY A 31 -9.81 9.47 -6.22
N TYR A 32 -10.27 8.85 -5.13
CA TYR A 32 -10.27 9.46 -3.81
C TYR A 32 -8.87 9.96 -3.41
N VAL A 33 -8.80 11.24 -3.06
CA VAL A 33 -7.61 11.87 -2.52
C VAL A 33 -7.78 11.98 -1.01
N ASN A 34 -6.82 11.43 -0.25
CA ASN A 34 -6.79 11.60 1.19
C ASN A 34 -6.71 13.11 1.52
N LYS A 35 -7.53 13.57 2.47
CA LYS A 35 -7.56 14.97 2.92
C LYS A 35 -6.18 15.49 3.30
N GLN A 36 -5.32 14.66 3.90
CA GLN A 36 -3.95 15.06 4.28
C GLN A 36 -3.03 15.32 3.07
N ASN A 37 -3.32 14.68 1.93
CA ASN A 37 -2.57 14.86 0.68
C ASN A 37 -3.21 15.92 -0.23
N CYS A 38 -4.39 16.44 0.11
CA CYS A 38 -5.08 17.45 -0.69
C CYS A 38 -4.43 18.82 -0.46
N ARG A 39 -3.69 19.32 -1.46
CA ARG A 39 -3.08 20.64 -1.42
C ARG A 39 -3.58 21.49 -2.59
N ILE A 40 -4.24 22.60 -2.25
CA ILE A 40 -4.80 23.57 -3.20
C ILE A 40 -3.89 24.79 -3.21
N TRP A 41 -3.45 25.21 -4.40
CA TRP A 41 -2.61 26.40 -4.59
C TRP A 41 -3.41 27.47 -5.32
N SER A 42 -3.30 28.71 -4.87
CA SER A 42 -3.96 29.88 -5.45
C SER A 42 -3.23 31.15 -5.01
N GLU A 43 -3.24 32.19 -5.85
CA GLU A 43 -2.64 33.50 -5.54
C GLU A 43 -3.39 34.25 -4.43
N ALA A 44 -4.68 33.95 -4.25
CA ALA A 44 -5.55 34.45 -3.18
C ALA A 44 -6.28 33.29 -2.49
N ASN A 45 -6.89 33.51 -1.31
CA ASN A 45 -7.62 32.46 -0.59
C ASN A 45 -8.71 31.83 -1.48
N PRO A 46 -8.56 30.56 -1.90
CA PRO A 46 -9.40 30.00 -2.95
C PRO A 46 -10.84 29.71 -2.50
N GLN A 47 -11.13 29.68 -1.19
CA GLN A 47 -12.45 29.33 -0.64
C GLN A 47 -13.06 28.05 -1.25
N VAL A 48 -12.20 27.09 -1.65
CA VAL A 48 -12.62 25.84 -2.28
C VAL A 48 -12.96 24.82 -1.21
N TYR A 49 -14.15 24.23 -1.33
CA TYR A 49 -14.58 23.07 -0.56
C TYR A 49 -14.59 21.85 -1.48
N VAL A 50 -13.79 20.84 -1.14
CA VAL A 50 -13.79 19.55 -1.85
C VAL A 50 -14.57 18.55 -1.01
N GLU A 51 -15.76 18.21 -1.46
CA GLU A 51 -16.55 17.15 -0.85
C GLU A 51 -15.97 15.79 -1.22
N THR A 52 -15.82 14.91 -0.23
CA THR A 52 -15.35 13.54 -0.42
C THR A 52 -16.28 12.58 0.29
N PRO A 53 -16.60 11.41 -0.30
CA PRO A 53 -17.43 10.42 0.35
C PRO A 53 -16.79 9.96 1.66
N LEU A 54 -17.62 9.73 2.69
CA LEU A 54 -17.17 9.26 4.00
C LEU A 54 -16.54 7.87 3.95
N HIS A 55 -17.03 7.02 3.05
CA HIS A 55 -16.56 5.65 2.82
C HIS A 55 -16.31 5.42 1.33
N PRO A 56 -15.17 5.90 0.80
CA PRO A 56 -14.82 5.66 -0.59
C PRO A 56 -14.55 4.17 -0.82
N GLU A 57 -14.93 3.65 -1.98
CA GLU A 57 -14.63 2.26 -2.33
C GLU A 57 -13.11 2.06 -2.48
N LYS A 58 -12.61 1.04 -1.78
CA LYS A 58 -11.20 0.66 -1.83
C LYS A 58 -11.04 -0.84 -2.07
N LEU A 59 -9.98 -1.16 -2.80
CA LEU A 59 -9.44 -2.50 -2.90
C LEU A 59 -8.29 -2.65 -1.90
N THR A 60 -8.44 -3.56 -0.95
CA THR A 60 -7.38 -3.96 -0.02
C THR A 60 -6.69 -5.21 -0.55
N VAL A 61 -5.36 -5.19 -0.61
CA VAL A 61 -4.55 -6.35 -1.01
C VAL A 61 -3.42 -6.57 -0.02
N TRP A 62 -2.98 -7.82 0.09
CA TRP A 62 -1.65 -8.14 0.61
C TRP A 62 -0.63 -7.96 -0.51
N CYS A 63 0.41 -7.16 -0.26
CA CYS A 63 1.52 -6.98 -1.19
C CYS A 63 2.77 -7.70 -0.67
N ALA A 64 3.55 -8.27 -1.59
CA ALA A 64 4.85 -8.82 -1.30
C ALA A 64 5.86 -8.38 -2.36
N LEU A 65 6.99 -7.83 -1.92
CA LEU A 65 8.09 -7.32 -2.75
C LEU A 65 9.36 -8.11 -2.47
N TRP A 66 10.06 -8.53 -3.52
CA TRP A 66 11.39 -9.13 -3.43
C TRP A 66 12.20 -8.80 -4.68
N ALA A 67 13.48 -9.19 -4.70
CA ALA A 67 14.40 -8.88 -5.79
C ALA A 67 13.92 -9.30 -7.20
N GLY A 68 12.99 -10.26 -7.29
CA GLY A 68 12.46 -10.77 -8.57
C GLY A 68 11.09 -10.24 -8.97
N GLY A 69 10.43 -9.40 -8.16
CA GLY A 69 9.14 -8.83 -8.54
C GLY A 69 8.20 -8.49 -7.38
N ILE A 70 6.91 -8.42 -7.74
CA ILE A 70 5.80 -8.00 -6.88
C ILE A 70 4.69 -9.04 -6.99
N LEU A 71 4.10 -9.40 -5.85
CA LEU A 71 2.87 -10.20 -5.78
C LEU A 71 1.79 -9.39 -5.06
N LEU A 72 0.58 -9.40 -5.61
CA LEU A 72 -0.60 -8.76 -5.05
C LEU A 72 -1.71 -9.81 -4.89
N GLN A 73 -2.20 -9.97 -3.67
CA GLN A 73 -3.30 -10.89 -3.35
C GLN A 73 -4.47 -10.09 -2.80
N LYS A 74 -5.62 -10.14 -3.48
CA LYS A 74 -6.86 -9.56 -2.96
C LYS A 74 -7.23 -10.25 -1.64
N ARG A 75 -7.56 -9.42 -0.63
CA ARG A 75 -8.10 -9.90 0.65
C ARG A 75 -9.47 -10.54 0.47
#